data_AF-A0A0M1JHN9-F1
#
_entry.id   AF-A0A0M1JHN9-F1
#
_cell.length_a   1.000
_cell.length_b   1.000
_cell.length_c   1.000
_cell.angle_alpha   90.00
_cell.angle_beta   90.00
_cell.angle_gamma   90.00
#
_symmetry.space_group_name_H-M   'P 1'
#
loop_
_entity.id
_entity.type
_entity.pdbx_description
1 polymer ?
#
loop_
_entity_poly.entity_id
_entity_poly.type
_entity_poly.pdbx_seq_one_letter_code
_entity_poly.pdbx_strand_id
1 'polypeptide(L)'
;MEIELLEIRDFLAHHTPFGLLPSELLDTLPKFITIRYLRRGTDFPTPELQTPENTIIIVRSGVLELQDSQGNLDEKLGEGGIFPDLCSSNDNT
;
A
#
# COMPACT_ATOMS: atom_id res chain seq x y z
N MET A 1 7.03 15.36 -15.57
CA MET A 1 6.11 14.45 -14.88
C MET A 1 4.71 15.05 -14.99
N GLU A 2 3.68 14.27 -15.33
CA GLU A 2 2.29 14.76 -15.33
C GLU A 2 1.86 15.12 -13.91
N ILE A 3 0.94 16.07 -13.75
CA ILE A 3 0.54 16.61 -12.43
C ILE A 3 0.06 15.50 -11.49
N GLU A 4 -0.72 14.55 -11.99
CA GLU A 4 -1.23 13.42 -11.20
C GLU A 4 -0.12 12.52 -10.64
N LEU A 5 0.93 12.26 -11.44
CA LEU A 5 2.08 11.46 -10.99
C LEU A 5 2.94 12.21 -9.98
N LEU A 6 3.00 13.55 -10.07
CA LEU A 6 3.71 14.39 -9.11
C LEU A 6 3.03 14.32 -7.74
N GLU A 7 1.70 14.33 -7.68
CA GLU A 7 0.97 14.18 -6.41
C GLU A 7 1.25 12.84 -5.74
N ILE A 8 1.33 11.75 -6.51
CA ILE A 8 1.67 10.43 -5.98
C ILE A 8 3.13 10.40 -5.49
N ARG A 9 4.06 10.96 -6.26
CA ARG A 9 5.47 11.07 -5.87
C ARG A 9 5.63 11.87 -4.58
N ASP A 10 4.97 13.01 -4.47
CA ASP A 10 5.01 13.85 -3.27
C ASP A 10 4.36 13.14 -2.10
N PHE A 11 3.24 12.44 -2.30
CA PHE A 11 2.63 11.61 -1.26
C PHE A 11 3.62 10.57 -0.71
N LEU A 12 4.32 9.83 -1.58
CA LEU A 12 5.35 8.88 -1.14
C LEU A 12 6.47 9.59 -0.38
N ALA A 13 6.96 10.73 -0.85
CA ALA A 13 8.05 11.46 -0.22
C ALA A 13 7.73 11.91 1.22
N HIS A 14 6.44 12.12 1.55
CA HIS A 14 6.00 12.49 2.90
C HIS A 14 5.82 11.31 3.85
N HIS A 15 5.86 10.06 3.35
CA HIS A 15 5.56 8.87 4.16
C HIS A 15 6.75 7.91 4.24
N THR A 16 7.06 7.44 5.45
CA THR A 16 8.09 6.42 5.70
C THR A 16 7.62 5.05 5.17
N PRO A 17 8.51 4.23 4.59
CA PRO A 17 9.95 4.43 4.39
C PRO A 17 10.31 5.20 3.11
N PHE A 18 9.35 5.50 2.24
CA PHE A 18 9.60 6.05 0.91
C PHE A 18 10.29 7.42 0.93
N GLY A 19 9.96 8.28 1.89
CA GLY A 19 10.64 9.58 2.08
C GLY A 19 12.14 9.49 2.36
N LEU A 20 12.66 8.31 2.69
CA LEU A 20 14.10 8.07 2.88
C LEU A 20 14.84 7.73 1.58
N LEU A 21 14.10 7.49 0.49
CA LEU A 21 14.68 7.13 -0.79
C LEU A 21 15.29 8.35 -1.49
N PRO A 22 16.37 8.17 -2.28
CA PRO A 22 16.90 9.24 -3.12
C PRO A 22 15.83 9.80 -4.06
N SER A 23 15.89 11.11 -4.33
CA SER A 23 14.90 11.78 -5.18
C SER A 23 14.76 11.14 -6.56
N GLU A 24 15.88 10.69 -7.15
CA GLU A 24 15.89 9.99 -8.44
C GLU A 24 15.06 8.71 -8.41
N LEU A 25 15.12 7.94 -7.31
CA LEU A 25 14.33 6.72 -7.16
C LEU A 25 12.86 7.05 -6.91
N LEU A 26 12.56 8.03 -6.04
CA LEU A 26 11.20 8.54 -5.81
C LEU A 26 10.52 8.97 -7.11
N ASP A 27 11.25 9.61 -8.02
CA ASP A 27 10.73 10.07 -9.31
C ASP A 27 10.35 8.91 -10.26
N THR A 28 10.85 7.70 -10.01
CA THR A 28 10.49 6.50 -10.79
C THR A 28 9.28 5.76 -10.25
N LEU A 29 9.04 5.79 -8.93
CA LEU A 29 8.03 4.97 -8.25
C LEU A 29 6.59 5.16 -8.76
N PRO A 30 6.10 6.38 -9.09
CA PRO A 30 4.72 6.56 -9.55
C PRO A 30 4.34 5.69 -10.75
N LYS A 31 5.30 5.35 -11.61
CA LYS A 31 5.07 4.52 -12.80
C LYS A 31 4.75 3.06 -12.49
N PHE A 32 5.09 2.60 -11.29
CA PHE A 32 4.87 1.22 -10.84
C PHE A 32 3.66 1.12 -9.90
N ILE A 33 3.01 2.24 -9.59
CA ILE A 33 1.87 2.29 -8.67
C ILE A 33 0.58 2.03 -9.43
N THR A 34 -0.24 1.17 -8.82
CA THR A 34 -1.60 0.94 -9.25
C THR A 34 -2.56 1.40 -8.17
N ILE A 35 -3.50 2.28 -8.51
CA ILE A 35 -4.51 2.80 -7.58
C ILE A 35 -5.70 1.84 -7.52
N ARG A 36 -6.17 1.56 -6.30
CA ARG A 36 -7.37 0.77 -6.00
C ARG A 36 -8.29 1.56 -5.09
N TYR A 37 -9.60 1.43 -5.29
CA TYR A 37 -10.63 2.07 -4.48
C TYR A 37 -11.48 0.99 -3.83
N LEU A 38 -11.47 0.95 -2.50
CA LEU A 38 -12.28 0.02 -1.71
C LEU A 38 -13.45 0.78 -1.09
N ARG A 39 -14.65 0.18 -1.12
CA ARG A 39 -15.82 0.73 -0.44
C ARG A 39 -15.82 0.28 1.01
N ARG A 40 -16.49 1.04 1.88
CA ARG A 40 -16.71 0.63 3.26
C ARG A 40 -17.45 -0.71 3.31
N GLY A 41 -16.95 -1.64 4.11
CA GLY A 41 -17.49 -2.99 4.22
C GLY A 41 -17.06 -3.92 3.08
N THR A 42 -16.11 -3.51 2.23
CA THR A 42 -15.41 -4.42 1.34
C THR A 42 -14.32 -5.14 2.13
N ASP A 43 -14.26 -6.46 2.01
CA ASP A 43 -13.22 -7.27 2.62
C ASP A 43 -11.85 -6.94 2.01
N PHE A 44 -10.83 -6.96 2.85
CA PHE A 44 -9.44 -6.75 2.46
C PHE A 44 -8.55 -7.82 3.12
N PRO A 45 -7.56 -8.36 2.41
CA PRO A 45 -7.25 -8.13 0.99
C PRO A 45 -8.30 -8.74 0.05
N THR A 46 -8.64 -8.02 -1.02
CA THR A 46 -9.58 -8.53 -2.03
C THR A 46 -8.96 -9.71 -2.80
N PRO A 47 -9.75 -10.62 -3.40
CA PRO A 47 -9.21 -11.79 -4.11
C PRO A 47 -8.19 -11.45 -5.19
N GLU A 48 -8.36 -10.31 -5.89
CA GLU A 48 -7.40 -9.82 -6.89
C GLU A 48 -6.07 -9.30 -6.31
N LEU A 49 -6.03 -9.00 -5.01
CA LEU A 49 -4.81 -8.63 -4.28
C LEU A 49 -4.11 -9.83 -3.63
N GLN A 50 -4.76 -11.01 -3.62
CA GLN A 50 -4.18 -12.26 -3.11
C GLN A 50 -3.37 -13.01 -4.19
N THR A 51 -3.05 -12.35 -5.31
CA THR A 51 -2.16 -12.92 -6.34
C THR A 51 -0.71 -12.92 -5.82
N PRO A 52 0.14 -13.86 -6.29
CA PRO A 52 1.52 -14.03 -5.82
C PRO A 52 2.48 -12.91 -6.26
N GLU A 53 1.96 -11.73 -6.58
CA GLU A 53 2.77 -10.57 -6.92
C GLU A 53 3.24 -9.92 -5.63
N ASN A 54 4.55 -9.94 -5.37
CA ASN A 54 5.21 -9.28 -4.24
C ASN A 54 4.86 -7.78 -4.21
N THR A 55 3.74 -7.45 -3.58
CA THR A 55 3.13 -6.13 -3.60
C THR A 55 2.99 -5.63 -2.17
N ILE A 56 3.26 -4.35 -1.97
CA ILE A 56 2.95 -3.65 -0.73
C ILE A 56 1.78 -2.69 -0.98
N ILE A 57 0.89 -2.57 -0.01
CA ILE A 57 -0.23 -1.63 -0.09
C ILE A 57 0.07 -0.45 0.83
N ILE A 58 -0.18 0.77 0.33
CA ILE A 58 -0.15 2.00 1.11
C ILE A 58 -1.52 2.66 1.06
N VAL A 59 -2.03 3.09 2.21
CA VAL A 59 -3.31 3.80 2.30
C VAL A 59 -3.08 5.26 1.89
N ARG A 60 -3.52 5.64 0.70
CA ARG A 60 -3.46 7.05 0.24
C ARG A 60 -4.48 7.93 0.95
N SER A 61 -5.64 7.38 1.27
CA SER A 61 -6.72 8.11 1.94
C SER A 61 -7.72 7.13 2.53
N GLY A 62 -8.33 7.51 3.65
CA GLY A 62 -9.27 6.68 4.37
C GLY A 62 -8.61 5.85 5.47
N VAL A 63 -9.27 4.76 5.85
CA VAL A 63 -8.83 3.87 6.93
C VAL A 63 -9.08 2.43 6.51
N LEU A 64 -8.11 1.58 6.79
CA LEU A 64 -8.23 0.14 6.70
C LEU A 64 -8.25 -0.45 8.12
N GLU A 65 -9.19 -1.36 8.36
CA GLU A 65 -9.26 -2.13 9.61
C GLU A 65 -8.81 -3.57 9.32
N LEU A 66 -7.77 -4.02 10.01
CA LEU A 66 -7.26 -5.37 9.94
C LEU A 66 -7.82 -6.16 11.12
N GLN A 67 -8.35 -7.35 10.83
CA GLN A 67 -8.97 -8.22 11.82
C GLN A 67 -8.29 -9.58 11.81
N ASP A 68 -8.21 -10.20 12.99
CA ASP A 68 -7.74 -11.57 13.12
C ASP A 68 -8.77 -12.59 12.61
N SER A 69 -8.42 -13.88 12.62
CA SER A 69 -9.31 -14.96 12.20
C SER A 69 -10.56 -15.13 13.07
N GLN A 70 -10.61 -14.50 14.25
CA GLN A 70 -11.74 -14.48 15.16
C GLN A 70 -12.61 -13.22 15.00
N GLY A 71 -12.22 -12.30 14.11
CA GLY A 71 -12.92 -11.03 13.87
C GLY A 71 -12.60 -9.95 14.91
N ASN A 72 -11.55 -10.13 15.73
CA ASN A 72 -11.09 -9.08 16.62
C ASN A 72 -10.25 -8.08 15.85
N LEU A 73 -10.32 -6.82 16.26
CA LEU A 73 -9.45 -5.76 15.73
C LEU A 73 -7.99 -6.06 16.06
N ASP A 74 -7.17 -6.21 15.03
CA ASP A 74 -5.72 -6.36 15.15
C ASP A 74 -5.01 -5.01 14.98
N GLU A 75 -5.24 -4.33 13.84
CA GLU A 75 -4.61 -3.05 13.52
C GLU A 75 -5.53 -2.10 12.73
N LYS A 76 -5.24 -0.80 12.78
CA LYS A 76 -5.85 0.22 11.91
C LYS A 76 -4.78 0.98 11.15
N LEU A 77 -4.89 0.99 9.83
CA LEU A 77 -4.01 1.76 8.95
C LEU A 77 -4.75 3.00 8.45
N GLY A 78 -4.27 4.18 8.82
CA GLY A 78 -4.70 5.45 8.26
C GLY A 78 -3.87 5.86 7.04
N GLU A 79 -4.02 7.09 6.59
CA GLU A 79 -3.18 7.66 5.53
C GLU A 79 -1.68 7.44 5.81
N GLY A 80 -0.96 6.92 4.80
CA GLY A 80 0.45 6.55 4.92
C GLY A 80 0.73 5.19 5.55
N GLY A 81 -0.29 4.54 6.14
CA GLY A 81 -0.18 3.19 6.69
C GLY A 81 0.13 2.17 5.61
N ILE A 82 1.00 1.22 5.92
CA ILE A 82 1.51 0.21 4.98
C ILE A 82 1.07 -1.18 5.43
N PHE A 83 0.57 -1.96 4.48
CA PHE A 83 0.28 -3.38 4.65
C PHE A 83 1.25 -4.21 3.80
N PRO A 84 2.28 -4.82 4.41
CA PRO A 84 3.32 -5.55 3.70
C PRO A 84 3.02 -7.04 3.51
N ASP A 85 1.99 -7.60 4.14
CA ASP A 85 1.80 -9.07 4.24
C ASP A 85 1.50 -9.76 2.89
N LEU A 86 1.07 -9.00 1.88
CA LEU A 86 0.96 -9.50 0.50
C LEU A 86 2.33 -9.73 -0.16
N CYS A 87 3.37 -9.14 0.41
CA CYS A 87 4.77 -9.24 0.01
C CYS A 87 5.45 -10.38 0.78
N SER A 88 4.78 -11.51 0.98
CA SER A 88 5.42 -12.71 1.50
C SER A 88 6.10 -13.44 0.34
N SER A 89 7.39 -13.22 0.15
CA SER A 89 8.22 -14.15 -0.63
C SER A 89 7.99 -15.54 -0.03
N ASN A 90 7.48 -16.46 -0.83
CA ASN A 90 7.48 -17.88 -0.50
C ASN A 90 8.94 -18.38 -0.56
N ASP A 91 9.78 -17.95 0.40
CA ASP A 91 11.09 -18.55 0.66
C ASP A 91 10.86 -19.85 1.44
N ASN A 92 10.21 -20.81 0.78
CA ASN A 92 10.29 -22.21 1.21
C ASN A 92 11.63 -22.76 0.70
N THR A 93 12.50 -22.99 1.68
CA THR A 93 13.82 -23.62 1.58
C THR A 93 13.78 -25.00 0.92
#